data_AF-A0A973P5V8-F1
#
_entry.id   AF-A0A973P5V8-F1
#
_cell.length_a   1.000
_cell.length_b   1.000
_cell.length_c   1.000
_cell.angle_alpha   90.00
_cell.angle_beta   90.00
_cell.angle_gamma   90.00
#
_symmetry.space_group_name_H-M   'P 1'
#
loop_
_entity.id
_entity.type
_entity.pdbx_description
1 polymer ?
#
loop_
_entity_poly.entity_id
_entity_poly.type
_entity_poly.pdbx_seq_one_letter_code
_entity_poly.pdbx_strand_id
1 'polypeptide(L)' 'LPGRRRKLCRMLGERVVRITIKPFMDISTMIEERLTQCCVHVGTRAEQDQCAPFCAVQAWPQLSRQRLSAVASRPGLVIL' A
#
# COMPACT_ATOMS: atom_id res chain seq x y z
N LEU A 1 -7.86 28.23 -25.80
CA LEU A 1 -8.27 29.63 -25.47
C LEU A 1 -7.34 30.20 -24.41
N PRO A 2 -6.56 31.25 -24.73
CA PRO A 2 -5.75 31.99 -23.75
C PRO A 2 -6.64 32.54 -22.61
N GLY A 3 -6.15 32.59 -21.38
CA GLY A 3 -6.88 33.16 -20.22
C GLY A 3 -7.61 32.15 -19.32
N ARG A 4 -7.82 30.89 -19.74
CA ARG A 4 -8.51 29.87 -18.92
C ARG A 4 -7.59 28.89 -18.18
N ARG A 5 -6.26 29.11 -18.19
CA ARG A 5 -5.27 28.23 -17.54
C ARG A 5 -5.60 27.96 -16.07
N ARG A 6 -5.88 29.00 -15.29
CA ARG A 6 -6.19 28.88 -13.85
C ARG A 6 -7.46 28.06 -13.60
N LYS A 7 -8.53 28.34 -14.36
CA LYS A 7 -9.80 27.60 -14.29
C LYS A 7 -9.63 26.13 -14.71
N LEU A 8 -8.82 25.86 -15.72
CA LEU A 8 -8.50 24.51 -16.17
C LEU A 8 -7.68 23.74 -15.13
N CYS A 9 -6.59 24.31 -14.61
CA CYS A 9 -5.79 23.67 -13.56
C CYS A 9 -6.62 23.37 -12.31
N ARG A 10 -7.50 24.27 -11.90
CA ARG A 10 -8.43 24.05 -10.79
C ARG A 10 -9.38 22.89 -11.06
N MET A 11 -10.02 22.87 -12.23
CA MET A 11 -10.91 21.77 -12.62
C MET A 11 -10.18 20.42 -12.63
N LEU A 12 -8.98 20.36 -13.21
CA LEU A 12 -8.17 19.14 -13.25
C LEU A 12 -7.71 18.72 -11.85
N GLY A 13 -7.30 19.66 -10.99
CA GLY A 13 -6.86 19.35 -9.63
C GLY A 13 -7.99 18.90 -8.70
N GLU A 14 -9.20 19.44 -8.87
CA GLU A 14 -10.35 19.14 -7.99
C GLU A 14 -11.18 17.94 -8.47
N ARG A 15 -11.18 17.63 -9.78
CA ARG A 15 -12.13 16.67 -10.37
C ARG A 15 -11.48 15.51 -11.11
N VAL A 16 -10.16 15.54 -11.34
CA VAL A 16 -9.47 14.46 -12.04
C VAL A 16 -8.61 13.68 -11.06
N VAL A 17 -8.94 12.41 -10.88
CA VAL A 17 -8.08 11.45 -10.19
C VAL A 17 -6.99 11.02 -11.17
N ARG A 18 -5.73 11.32 -10.85
CA ARG A 18 -4.58 10.83 -11.61
C ARG A 18 -4.17 9.47 -11.09
N ILE A 19 -4.56 8.41 -11.79
CA ILE A 19 -4.07 7.06 -11.53
C ILE A 19 -2.76 6.88 -12.31
N THR A 20 -1.67 6.62 -11.60
CA THR A 20 -0.40 6.23 -12.22
C THR A 20 -0.11 4.79 -11.84
N ILE A 21 -0.13 3.89 -12.81
CA ILE A 21 0.35 2.52 -12.62
C ILE A 21 1.86 2.52 -12.81
N LYS A 22 2.59 2.01 -11.82
CA LYS A 22 4.04 1.81 -11.92
C LYS A 22 4.26 0.37 -12.39
N PRO A 23 4.61 0.13 -13.68
CA PRO A 23 4.78 -1.23 -14.21
C PRO A 23 5.91 -2.00 -13.52
N PHE A 24 6.83 -1.29 -12.87
CA PHE A 24 7.90 -1.85 -12.04
C PHE A 24 7.43 -2.32 -10.65
N MET A 25 6.13 -2.57 -10.49
CA MET A 25 5.52 -3.24 -9.33
C MET A 25 4.78 -4.50 -9.80
N ASP A 26 5.25 -5.14 -10.88
CA ASP A 26 4.76 -6.44 -11.29
C ASP A 26 5.23 -7.50 -10.28
N ILE A 27 4.28 -8.26 -9.73
CA ILE A 27 4.54 -9.34 -8.77
C ILE A 27 5.37 -10.48 -9.37
N SER A 28 5.27 -10.69 -10.68
CA SER A 28 5.98 -11.74 -11.42
C SER A 28 7.45 -11.37 -11.73
N THR A 29 7.81 -10.08 -11.63
CA THR A 29 9.19 -9.60 -11.85
C THR A 29 9.79 -8.96 -10.59
N MET A 30 9.28 -9.31 -9.41
CA MET A 30 9.67 -8.64 -8.17
C MET A 30 11.17 -8.79 -7.91
N ILE A 31 11.89 -7.66 -7.88
CA ILE A 31 13.29 -7.60 -7.43
C ILE A 31 13.35 -7.10 -5.98
N GLU A 32 14.30 -7.60 -5.18
CA GLU A 32 14.40 -7.32 -3.75
C GLU A 32 14.55 -5.82 -3.44
N GLU A 33 15.25 -5.08 -4.29
CA GLU A 33 15.45 -3.63 -4.21
C GLU A 33 14.15 -2.82 -4.26
N ARG A 34 13.03 -3.46 -4.62
CA ARG A 34 11.71 -2.83 -4.64
C ARG A 34 10.92 -2.99 -3.37
N LEU A 35 11.21 -4.04 -2.61
CA LEU A 35 10.69 -4.17 -1.25
C LEU A 35 11.27 -3.07 -0.35
N THR A 36 12.54 -2.71 -0.54
CA THR A 36 13.20 -1.63 0.21
C THR A 36 12.66 -0.24 -0.14
N GLN A 37 12.15 -0.05 -1.36
CA GLN A 37 11.55 1.21 -1.82
C GLN A 37 10.06 1.33 -1.49
N CYS A 38 9.46 0.33 -0.85
CA CYS A 38 8.05 0.39 -0.48
C CYS A 38 7.85 1.48 0.60
N CYS A 39 7.16 2.56 0.25
CA CYS A 39 6.93 3.66 1.20
C CYS A 39 5.85 3.34 2.25
N VAL A 40 5.03 2.30 2.04
CA VAL A 40 3.93 1.94 2.92
C VAL A 40 4.26 0.62 3.62
N HIS A 41 4.20 0.62 4.95
CA HIS A 41 4.42 -0.56 5.78
C HIS A 41 3.15 -0.90 6.55
N VAL A 42 2.95 -2.18 6.82
CA VAL A 42 1.83 -2.67 7.61
C VAL A 42 2.34 -3.50 8.79
N GLY A 43 1.62 -3.41 9.90
CA GLY A 43 1.93 -4.22 11.08
C GLY A 43 1.63 -5.70 10.83
N THR A 44 2.56 -6.54 11.26
CA THR A 44 2.51 -8.00 11.21
C THR A 44 2.93 -8.58 12.57
N ARG A 45 2.48 -9.80 12.89
CA ARG A 45 2.78 -10.47 14.16
C ARG A 45 3.50 -11.79 13.93
N ALA A 46 4.68 -11.92 14.52
CA ALA A 46 5.42 -13.17 14.70
C ALA A 46 5.58 -13.45 16.20
N GLU A 47 6.80 -13.69 16.70
CA GLU A 47 7.08 -13.78 18.14
C GLU A 47 6.86 -12.44 18.86
N GLN A 48 7.13 -11.34 18.15
CA GLN A 48 6.84 -9.96 18.55
C GLN A 48 6.07 -9.27 17.43
N ASP A 49 5.66 -8.00 17.64
CA ASP A 49 5.06 -7.20 16.57
C ASP A 49 6.15 -6.51 15.74
N GLN A 50 5.97 -6.52 14.42
CA GLN A 50 6.92 -5.96 13.46
C GLN A 50 6.23 -5.34 12.25
N CYS A 51 6.92 -4.45 11.54
CA CYS A 51 6.45 -3.86 10.29
C CYS A 51 6.99 -4.64 9.09
N ALA A 52 6.15 -4.87 8.08
CA ALA A 52 6.55 -5.43 6.80
C ALA A 52 6.11 -4.50 5.63
N PRO A 53 6.86 -4.44 4.53
CA PRO A 53 6.48 -3.69 3.33
C PRO A 53 5.09 -4.13 2.83
N PHE A 54 4.21 -3.17 2.54
CA PHE A 54 2.85 -3.47 2.06
C PHE A 54 2.88 -4.37 0.81
N CYS A 55 3.79 -4.09 -0.12
CA CYS A 55 3.95 -4.91 -1.34
C CYS A 55 4.31 -6.36 -1.02
N ALA A 56 5.14 -6.63 0.00
CA ALA A 56 5.45 -7.99 0.43
C ALA A 56 4.21 -8.68 1.01
N VAL A 57 3.43 -7.97 1.82
CA VAL A 57 2.20 -8.52 2.41
C VAL A 57 1.14 -8.85 1.36
N GLN A 58 1.08 -8.09 0.26
CA GLN A 58 0.20 -8.40 -0.88
C GLN A 58 0.71 -9.59 -1.71
N ALA A 59 2.04 -9.74 -1.84
CA ALA A 59 2.64 -10.74 -2.71
C ALA A 59 2.77 -12.13 -2.07
N TRP A 60 3.02 -12.22 -0.76
CA TRP A 60 3.24 -13.49 -0.06
C TRP A 60 2.08 -13.85 0.88
N PRO A 61 1.28 -14.89 0.57
CA PRO A 61 0.14 -15.29 1.40
C PRO A 61 0.50 -15.63 2.85
N GLN A 62 1.66 -16.24 3.08
CA GLN A 62 2.18 -16.60 4.40
C GLN A 62 2.33 -15.36 5.28
N LEU A 63 2.93 -14.30 4.73
CA LEU A 63 3.12 -13.03 5.40
C LEU A 63 1.80 -12.26 5.53
N SER A 64 0.93 -12.34 4.53
CA SER A 64 -0.41 -11.74 4.55
C SER A 64 -1.25 -12.16 5.75
N ARG A 65 -1.16 -13.45 6.12
CA ARG A 65 -1.84 -14.00 7.30
C ARG A 65 -1.34 -13.46 8.64
N GLN A 66 -0.13 -12.89 8.67
CA GLN A 66 0.46 -12.32 9.88
C GLN A 66 0.01 -10.87 10.10
N ARG A 67 -0.67 -10.22 9.14
CA ARG A 67 -1.10 -8.82 9.25
C ARG A 67 -1.95 -8.61 10.50
N LEU A 68 -1.66 -7.55 11.26
CA LEU A 68 -2.33 -7.26 12.53
C LEU A 68 -3.86 -7.24 12.43
N SER A 69 -4.42 -6.67 11.35
CA SER A 69 -5.87 -6.68 11.13
C SER A 69 -6.46 -8.07 10.85
N ALA A 70 -5.67 -9.00 10.31
CA ALA A 70 -6.08 -10.39 10.13
C ALA A 70 -6.01 -11.17 11.45
N VAL A 71 -4.93 -10.98 12.24
CA VAL A 71 -4.77 -11.69 13.53
C VAL A 71 -5.65 -11.13 14.64
N ALA A 72 -5.96 -9.82 14.64
CA ALA A 72 -6.89 -9.20 15.57
C ALA A 72 -8.35 -9.66 15.36
N SER A 73 -8.68 -10.15 14.16
CA SER A 73 -10.00 -10.69 13.85
C SER A 73 -10.25 -12.10 14.41
N ARG A 74 -9.33 -12.65 15.24
CA ARG A 74 -9.60 -13.88 15.97
C ARG A 74 -10.62 -13.59 17.08
N PRO A 75 -11.75 -14.32 17.15
CA PRO A 75 -12.78 -14.07 18.15
C PRO A 75 -12.21 -14.32 19.55
N GLY A 76 -11.89 -13.23 20.28
CA GLY A 76 -11.42 -13.31 21.66
C GLY A 76 -10.36 -12.28 22.09
N LEU A 77 -9.73 -11.52 21.18
CA LEU A 77 -8.72 -10.52 21.56
C LEU A 77 -9.14 -9.11 21.11
N VAL A 78 -10.03 -8.50 21.89
CA VAL A 78 -10.26 -7.05 21.82
C VAL A 78 -9.14 -6.40 22.64
N ILE A 79 -8.19 -5.75 21.97
CA ILE A 79 -7.23 -4.86 22.63
C ILE A 79 -7.96 -3.53 22.83
N LEU A 80 -8.56 -3.36 24.02
CA LEU A 80 -8.90 -2.06 24.60
C LEU A 80 -7.73 -1.58 25.45
#